data_AF-A0A815I243-F1
#
_entry.id   AF-A0A815I243-F1
#
_cell.length_a   1.000
_cell.length_b   1.000
_cell.length_c   1.000
_cell.angle_alpha   90.00
_cell.angle_beta   90.00
_cell.angle_gamma   90.00
#
_symmetry.space_group_name_H-M   'P 1'
#
loop_
_entity.id
_entity.type
_entity.pdbx_description
1 polymer ?
#
loop_
_entity_poly.entity_id
_entity_poly.type
_entity_poly.pdbx_seq_one_letter_code
_entity_poly.pdbx_strand_id
1 'polypeptide(L)'
;MLSKMKTVWRLKLTKHSLNKQKRLNNALFDESIDDNQQQRRDDNEEDITLIWLNKTENSPSTVTSLRNVIDYLQIFDNENDALSYIESIVDEKIILITDDVSDYLLARLESFKQIHSIFLYTPNLPVDLPSKVTACCLTEEQLIDKIARSCKQLSDQLVVFSIYNHQKKEKSDLTREAGSFLFFQLFKAAFTILPKTSESKRLLTKKCRQYYAGNAKVLEEIRDFEINYKPREALEWFMKKSFIYRLVNKALRTENINSLCLLHFYIADLSKQLENEFSKFKKQNSDSFLKCYRTFQFSSCDIQYFQYNIGNLILTNGYLSATRNRQLAGEEKVLFEYTIDLNEVKSIVFANITENEILFDIGTVFKMNSCTYIEKDQIWIVNVSATDEGVNFASEYIEYQRLKMTNSNLILMLGHLMIETGDYNKAEKYFQA
;
A
#
# COMPACT_ATOMS: atom_id res chain seq x y z
N MET A 1 26.24 17.95 -45.16
CA MET A 1 26.48 18.73 -43.91
C MET A 1 25.30 18.71 -42.95
N LEU A 2 24.06 18.97 -43.40
CA LEU A 2 22.85 19.03 -42.56
C LEU A 2 22.47 17.72 -41.82
N SER A 3 22.75 16.55 -42.41
CA SER A 3 22.51 15.25 -41.76
C SER A 3 23.43 14.99 -40.55
N LYS A 4 24.71 15.36 -40.64
CA LYS A 4 25.67 15.24 -39.52
C LYS A 4 25.38 16.24 -38.40
N MET A 5 24.83 17.43 -38.69
CA MET A 5 24.43 18.40 -37.66
C MET A 5 23.18 17.95 -36.89
N LYS A 6 22.18 17.32 -37.54
CA LYS A 6 20.99 16.78 -36.85
C LYS A 6 21.33 15.65 -35.87
N THR A 7 22.29 14.79 -36.20
CA THR A 7 22.73 13.69 -35.31
C THR A 7 23.53 14.22 -34.11
N VAL A 8 24.38 15.22 -34.31
CA VAL A 8 25.16 15.86 -33.22
C VAL A 8 24.26 16.68 -32.29
N TRP A 9 23.22 17.34 -32.82
CA TRP A 9 22.23 18.06 -32.00
C TRP A 9 21.31 17.10 -31.22
N ARG A 10 20.85 15.98 -31.83
CA ARG A 10 20.11 14.93 -31.09
C ARG A 10 20.92 14.30 -29.97
N LEU A 11 22.21 14.03 -30.19
CA LEU A 11 23.13 13.48 -29.18
C LEU A 11 23.48 14.49 -28.08
N LYS A 12 23.60 15.78 -28.41
CA LYS A 12 23.81 16.84 -27.41
C LYS A 12 22.56 17.09 -26.56
N LEU A 13 21.36 17.09 -27.14
CA LEU A 13 20.09 17.24 -26.41
C LEU A 13 19.80 16.04 -25.50
N THR A 14 20.08 14.80 -25.94
CA THR A 14 19.96 13.61 -25.08
C THR A 14 20.99 13.59 -23.96
N LYS A 15 22.27 13.94 -24.21
CA LYS A 15 23.27 14.04 -23.12
C LYS A 15 22.97 15.17 -22.13
N HIS A 16 22.46 16.31 -22.59
CA HIS A 16 22.12 17.43 -21.72
C HIS A 16 20.86 17.16 -20.90
N SER A 17 19.86 16.50 -21.49
CA SER A 17 18.69 15.96 -20.79
C SER A 17 19.07 14.91 -19.74
N LEU A 18 19.88 13.91 -20.11
CA LEU A 18 20.36 12.90 -19.15
C LEU A 18 21.20 13.50 -18.03
N ASN A 19 22.09 14.46 -18.30
CA ASN A 19 22.88 15.11 -17.26
C ASN A 19 22.04 16.04 -16.36
N LYS A 20 20.96 16.64 -16.89
CA LYS A 20 20.01 17.43 -16.09
C LYS A 20 19.14 16.51 -15.22
N GLN A 21 18.69 15.37 -15.75
CA GLN A 21 18.00 14.31 -14.98
C GLN A 21 18.90 13.67 -13.93
N LYS A 22 20.18 13.42 -14.24
CA LYS A 22 21.17 12.90 -13.27
C LYS A 22 21.46 13.90 -12.15
N ARG A 23 21.36 15.21 -12.44
CA ARG A 23 21.47 16.29 -11.44
C ARG A 23 20.19 16.46 -10.61
N LEU A 24 19.01 16.33 -11.22
CA LEU A 24 17.72 16.23 -10.49
C LEU A 24 17.76 15.06 -9.51
N ASN A 25 18.24 13.89 -9.95
CA ASN A 25 18.41 12.73 -9.07
C ASN A 25 19.35 13.04 -7.90
N ASN A 26 20.51 13.66 -8.12
CA ASN A 26 21.40 13.98 -7.00
C ASN A 26 20.81 15.02 -6.04
N ALA A 27 19.95 15.94 -6.51
CA ALA A 27 19.29 16.95 -5.69
C ALA A 27 18.10 16.40 -4.88
N LEU A 28 17.39 15.39 -5.41
CA LEU A 28 16.31 14.67 -4.73
C LEU A 28 16.76 13.76 -3.57
N PHE A 29 18.06 13.42 -3.51
CA PHE A 29 18.58 12.33 -2.68
C PHE A 29 19.68 12.76 -1.71
N ASP A 30 19.91 14.06 -1.53
CA ASP A 30 20.93 14.59 -0.61
C ASP A 30 20.28 15.29 0.59
N GLU A 31 19.79 14.49 1.53
CA GLU A 31 19.54 14.94 2.90
C GLU A 31 20.58 14.29 3.82
N SER A 32 21.37 15.13 4.48
CA SER A 32 22.30 14.73 5.55
C SER A 32 21.51 14.16 6.73
N ILE A 33 21.86 12.92 7.12
CA ILE A 33 21.16 12.14 8.14
C ILE A 33 21.87 12.32 9.48
N ASP A 34 21.14 12.83 10.48
CA ASP A 34 21.56 12.91 11.88
C ASP A 34 20.91 11.74 12.64
N ASP A 35 21.71 10.99 13.41
CA ASP A 35 21.31 9.74 14.07
C ASP A 35 20.61 10.01 15.41
N ASN A 36 19.30 9.77 15.55
CA ASN A 36 18.65 9.68 16.88
C ASN A 36 17.40 8.78 16.91
N GLN A 37 17.21 8.04 18.01
CA GLN A 37 16.04 7.17 18.24
C GLN A 37 14.69 7.91 18.27
N GLN A 38 14.69 9.23 18.50
CA GLN A 38 13.51 10.10 18.38
C GLN A 38 12.91 10.01 16.96
N GLN A 39 13.75 9.94 15.94
CA GLN A 39 13.36 9.95 14.52
C GLN A 39 12.58 8.69 14.12
N ARG A 40 12.70 7.58 14.88
CA ARG A 40 11.91 6.36 14.65
C ARG A 40 10.45 6.49 15.05
N ARG A 41 10.10 7.44 15.92
CA ARG A 41 8.71 7.59 16.39
C ARG A 41 7.83 8.30 15.35
N ASP A 42 8.43 9.13 14.51
CA ASP A 42 7.71 10.04 13.61
C ASP A 42 7.57 9.49 12.16
N ASP A 43 8.35 8.47 11.78
CA ASP A 43 8.40 7.94 10.41
C ASP A 43 8.13 6.42 10.34
N ASN A 44 6.93 5.97 10.73
CA ASN A 44 6.56 4.56 10.58
C ASN A 44 6.22 4.20 9.12
N GLU A 45 6.98 3.27 8.54
CA GLU A 45 6.79 2.74 7.19
C GLU A 45 6.02 1.40 7.18
N GLU A 46 5.52 0.94 8.33
CA GLU A 46 4.71 -0.28 8.46
C GLU A 46 3.22 0.03 8.58
N ASP A 47 2.38 -0.96 8.27
CA ASP A 47 0.91 -0.84 8.34
C ASP A 47 0.33 -1.15 9.72
N ILE A 48 1.09 -1.93 10.48
CA ILE A 48 0.70 -2.44 11.78
C ILE A 48 1.72 -1.97 12.80
N THR A 49 1.23 -1.30 13.83
CA THR A 49 2.03 -0.79 14.93
C THR A 49 1.73 -1.60 16.17
N LEU A 50 2.75 -2.30 16.68
CA LEU A 50 2.66 -2.93 17.99
C LEU A 50 3.06 -1.93 19.05
N ILE A 51 2.15 -1.62 19.95
CA ILE A 51 2.39 -0.79 21.12
C ILE A 51 2.41 -1.70 22.33
N TRP A 52 3.48 -1.66 23.11
CA TRP A 52 3.55 -2.31 24.41
C TRP A 52 3.57 -1.24 25.50
N LEU A 53 2.43 -1.08 26.18
CA LEU A 53 2.36 -0.33 27.42
C LEU A 53 2.80 -1.26 28.55
N ASN A 54 4.07 -1.17 28.94
CA ASN A 54 4.63 -2.01 29.98
C ASN A 54 4.93 -1.17 31.22
N LYS A 55 4.17 -1.36 32.29
CA LYS A 55 4.42 -0.69 33.57
C LYS A 55 5.50 -1.42 34.39
N THR A 56 5.92 -2.61 33.95
CA THR A 56 6.97 -3.44 34.56
C THR A 56 8.24 -3.50 33.69
N GLU A 57 9.38 -3.90 34.24
CA GLU A 57 10.62 -3.98 33.45
C GLU A 57 10.47 -4.96 32.28
N ASN A 58 10.86 -4.52 31.09
CA ASN A 58 10.82 -5.33 29.87
C ASN A 58 11.80 -6.50 29.98
N SER A 59 11.34 -7.73 29.75
CA SER A 59 12.26 -8.83 29.44
C SER A 59 12.87 -8.61 28.04
N PRO A 60 14.20 -8.46 27.91
CA PRO A 60 14.85 -8.28 26.60
C PRO A 60 14.60 -9.46 25.65
N SER A 61 14.33 -10.66 26.17
CA SER A 61 14.00 -11.83 25.36
C SER A 61 12.65 -11.65 24.66
N THR A 62 11.63 -11.17 25.39
CA THR A 62 10.27 -10.99 24.86
C THR A 62 10.23 -9.92 23.78
N VAL A 63 10.96 -8.81 23.95
CA VAL A 63 11.11 -7.78 22.91
C VAL A 63 11.73 -8.37 21.64
N THR A 64 12.72 -9.24 21.79
CA THR A 64 13.37 -9.92 20.65
C THR A 64 12.40 -10.87 19.95
N SER A 65 11.63 -11.66 20.70
CA SER A 65 10.58 -12.55 20.17
C SER A 65 9.50 -11.76 19.44
N LEU A 66 9.06 -10.63 19.98
CA LEU A 66 8.09 -9.74 19.33
C LEU A 66 8.64 -9.19 18.00
N ARG A 67 9.91 -8.76 17.97
CA ARG A 67 10.55 -8.28 16.74
C ARG A 67 10.67 -9.33 15.63
N ASN A 68 10.53 -10.62 15.94
CA ASN A 68 10.51 -11.66 14.93
C ASN A 68 9.15 -11.80 14.23
N VAL A 69 8.08 -11.37 14.90
CA VAL A 69 6.70 -11.46 14.42
C VAL A 69 6.13 -10.13 13.93
N ILE A 70 6.70 -9.00 14.36
CA ILE A 70 6.32 -7.67 13.90
C ILE A 70 7.53 -6.76 13.72
N ASP A 71 7.46 -5.92 12.70
CA ASP A 71 8.61 -5.12 12.26
C ASP A 71 8.68 -3.75 12.93
N TYR A 72 7.55 -3.21 13.40
CA TYR A 72 7.46 -1.95 14.11
C TYR A 72 6.85 -2.12 15.51
N LEU A 73 7.67 -1.88 16.52
CA LEU A 73 7.36 -2.04 17.94
C LEU A 73 7.74 -0.77 18.70
N GLN A 74 6.76 -0.17 19.36
CA GLN A 74 6.94 0.95 20.29
C GLN A 74 6.61 0.50 21.71
N ILE A 75 7.48 0.85 22.65
CA ILE A 75 7.34 0.49 24.06
C ILE A 75 7.21 1.77 24.87
N PHE A 76 6.20 1.81 25.73
CA PHE A 76 5.90 2.93 26.61
C PHE A 76 5.82 2.44 28.04
N ASP A 77 6.45 3.19 28.95
CA ASP A 77 6.34 3.06 30.40
C ASP A 77 5.22 3.96 30.96
N ASN A 78 4.89 5.04 30.24
CA ASN A 78 3.86 6.00 30.59
C ASN A 78 2.58 5.82 29.77
N GLU A 79 1.44 5.71 30.46
CA GLU A 79 0.12 5.54 29.86
C GLU A 79 -0.31 6.76 29.02
N ASN A 80 -0.05 7.98 29.49
CA ASN A 80 -0.44 9.20 28.76
C ASN A 80 0.37 9.36 27.47
N ASP A 81 1.68 9.06 27.52
CA ASP A 81 2.53 9.13 26.33
C ASP A 81 2.09 8.11 25.27
N ALA A 82 1.73 6.89 25.70
CA ALA A 82 1.17 5.87 24.82
C ALA A 82 -0.14 6.33 24.19
N LEU A 83 -1.06 6.91 24.98
CA LEU A 83 -2.34 7.41 24.49
C LEU A 83 -2.18 8.59 23.52
N SER A 84 -1.29 9.54 23.81
CA SER A 84 -0.97 10.65 22.90
C SER A 84 -0.35 10.14 21.60
N TYR A 85 0.50 9.12 21.65
CA TYR A 85 1.05 8.49 20.46
C TYR A 85 -0.04 7.78 19.64
N ILE A 86 -0.90 6.98 20.28
CA ILE A 86 -2.04 6.32 19.63
C ILE A 86 -2.94 7.34 18.93
N GLU A 87 -3.23 8.47 19.57
CA GLU A 87 -4.06 9.54 19.02
C GLU A 87 -3.43 10.20 17.79
N SER A 88 -2.10 10.26 17.72
CA SER A 88 -1.39 10.81 16.55
C SER A 88 -1.40 9.90 15.31
N ILE A 89 -1.70 8.60 15.50
CA ILE A 89 -1.69 7.60 14.41
C ILE A 89 -3.02 7.66 13.64
N VAL A 90 -2.94 7.91 12.34
CA VAL A 90 -4.11 8.04 11.45
C VAL A 90 -4.27 6.83 10.52
N ASP A 91 -3.19 6.40 9.87
CA ASP A 91 -3.25 5.48 8.71
C ASP A 91 -2.79 4.04 9.02
N GLU A 92 -2.72 3.66 10.30
CA GLU A 92 -2.20 2.36 10.75
C GLU A 92 -3.18 1.63 11.64
N LYS A 93 -3.01 0.30 11.72
CA LYS A 93 -3.71 -0.53 12.68
C LYS A 93 -2.82 -0.78 13.89
N ILE A 94 -3.39 -0.56 15.07
CA ILE A 94 -2.68 -0.70 16.33
C ILE A 94 -3.06 -2.03 16.96
N ILE A 95 -2.03 -2.79 17.34
CA ILE A 95 -2.14 -3.88 18.30
C ILE A 95 -1.54 -3.37 19.60
N LEU A 96 -2.31 -3.37 20.68
CA LEU A 96 -1.87 -2.93 22.00
C LEU A 96 -1.62 -4.14 22.90
N ILE A 97 -0.45 -4.18 23.53
CA ILE A 97 -0.14 -5.07 24.66
C ILE A 97 -0.16 -4.21 25.92
N THR A 98 -0.85 -4.68 26.96
CA THR A 98 -0.82 -4.06 28.28
C THR A 98 -0.80 -5.14 29.37
N ASP A 99 -0.20 -4.84 30.51
CA ASP A 99 -0.15 -5.71 31.69
C ASP A 99 -1.33 -5.51 32.64
N ASP A 100 -1.95 -4.32 32.57
CA ASP A 100 -3.12 -3.93 33.35
C ASP A 100 -4.11 -3.14 32.47
N VAL A 101 -5.39 -3.25 32.81
CA VAL A 101 -6.50 -2.63 32.08
C VAL A 101 -7.42 -1.98 33.11
N SER A 102 -7.15 -0.72 33.43
CA SER A 102 -8.04 0.08 34.28
C SER A 102 -9.29 0.52 33.52
N ASP A 103 -10.39 0.78 34.23
CA ASP A 103 -11.62 1.31 33.63
C ASP A 103 -11.38 2.65 32.91
N TYR A 104 -10.45 3.47 33.44
CA TYR A 104 -10.04 4.72 32.81
C TYR A 104 -9.36 4.48 31.45
N LEU A 105 -8.41 3.55 31.40
CA LEU A 105 -7.71 3.20 30.16
C LEU A 105 -8.70 2.65 29.13
N LEU A 106 -9.59 1.73 29.52
CA LEU A 106 -10.63 1.20 28.63
C LEU A 106 -11.50 2.29 28.03
N ALA A 107 -12.02 3.21 28.86
CA ALA A 107 -12.86 4.30 28.40
C ALA A 107 -12.16 5.19 27.35
N ARG A 108 -10.84 5.41 27.50
CA ARG A 108 -10.05 6.13 26.49
C ARG A 108 -9.87 5.31 25.22
N LEU A 109 -9.53 4.03 25.35
CA LEU A 109 -9.29 3.12 24.21
C LEU A 109 -10.55 2.84 23.38
N GLU A 110 -11.75 2.94 23.97
CA GLU A 110 -13.02 2.81 23.25
C GLU A 110 -13.18 3.84 22.13
N SER A 111 -12.65 5.04 22.31
CA SER A 111 -12.75 6.14 21.35
C SER A 111 -11.85 5.97 20.12
N PHE A 112 -10.80 5.15 20.21
CA PHE A 112 -9.83 4.98 19.13
C PHE A 112 -10.26 3.90 18.13
N LYS A 113 -10.49 4.30 16.88
CA LYS A 113 -10.87 3.41 15.77
C LYS A 113 -9.67 2.68 15.15
N GLN A 114 -8.47 3.22 15.35
CA GLN A 114 -7.20 2.67 14.87
C GLN A 114 -6.77 1.41 15.64
N ILE A 115 -7.27 1.21 16.86
CA ILE A 115 -6.99 0.02 17.66
C ILE A 115 -7.78 -1.17 17.12
N HIS A 116 -7.06 -2.15 16.60
CA HIS A 116 -7.64 -3.40 16.12
C HIS A 116 -7.77 -4.43 17.24
N SER A 117 -6.73 -4.59 18.06
CA SER A 117 -6.72 -5.61 19.12
C SER A 117 -5.99 -5.14 20.36
N ILE A 118 -6.45 -5.62 21.51
CA ILE A 118 -5.83 -5.40 22.82
C ILE A 118 -5.52 -6.76 23.43
N PHE A 119 -4.26 -7.00 23.73
CA PHE A 119 -3.78 -8.19 24.41
C PHE A 119 -3.39 -7.85 25.84
N LEU A 120 -4.01 -8.53 26.80
CA LEU A 120 -3.63 -8.46 28.20
C LEU A 120 -2.54 -9.50 28.46
N TYR A 121 -1.31 -9.07 28.75
CA TYR A 121 -0.20 -9.95 29.08
C TYR A 121 0.09 -9.89 30.59
N THR A 122 -0.42 -10.88 31.31
CA THR A 122 -0.38 -10.89 32.78
C THR A 122 -0.23 -12.31 33.29
N PRO A 123 0.49 -12.53 34.41
CA PRO A 123 0.56 -13.85 35.04
C PRO A 123 -0.78 -14.27 35.67
N ASN A 124 -1.68 -13.31 35.94
CA ASN A 124 -2.92 -13.55 36.66
C ASN A 124 -4.11 -13.49 35.71
N LEU A 125 -4.84 -14.59 35.58
CA LEU A 125 -6.07 -14.59 34.78
C LEU A 125 -7.12 -13.69 35.45
N PRO A 126 -7.62 -12.63 34.78
CA PRO A 126 -8.71 -11.84 35.32
C PRO A 126 -10.00 -12.66 35.39
N VAL A 127 -10.84 -12.37 36.38
CA VAL A 127 -12.12 -13.08 36.60
C VAL A 127 -13.09 -12.83 35.45
N ASP A 128 -13.14 -11.59 34.95
CA ASP A 128 -13.92 -11.18 33.78
C ASP A 128 -13.04 -10.41 32.80
N LEU A 129 -13.09 -10.79 31.52
CA LEU A 129 -12.33 -10.10 30.46
C LEU A 129 -13.21 -8.99 29.84
N PRO A 130 -12.76 -7.72 29.84
CA PRO A 130 -13.52 -6.64 29.22
C PRO A 130 -13.78 -6.91 27.73
N SER A 131 -14.94 -6.49 27.22
CA SER A 131 -15.38 -6.77 25.84
C SER A 131 -14.43 -6.25 24.75
N LYS A 132 -13.67 -5.19 25.05
CA LYS A 132 -12.67 -4.59 24.14
C LYS A 132 -11.34 -5.36 24.14
N VAL A 133 -11.06 -6.16 25.18
CA VAL A 133 -9.83 -6.96 25.27
C VAL A 133 -10.00 -8.21 24.39
N THR A 134 -9.15 -8.31 23.38
CA THR A 134 -9.20 -9.39 22.39
C THR A 134 -8.83 -10.73 23.00
N ALA A 135 -7.80 -10.75 23.85
CA ALA A 135 -7.38 -11.95 24.54
C ALA A 135 -6.48 -11.66 25.75
N CYS A 136 -6.54 -12.56 26.74
CA CYS A 136 -5.53 -12.69 27.79
C CYS A 136 -4.43 -13.68 27.37
N CYS A 137 -3.19 -13.36 27.69
CA CYS A 137 -2.00 -14.19 27.45
C CYS A 137 -1.27 -14.39 28.78
N LEU A 138 -1.11 -15.66 29.19
CA LEU A 138 -0.44 -16.00 30.47
C LEU A 138 1.05 -16.31 30.28
N THR A 139 1.47 -16.63 29.06
CA THR A 139 2.85 -16.98 28.71
C THR A 139 3.32 -16.19 27.50
N GLU A 140 4.64 -16.02 27.38
CA GLU A 140 5.26 -15.38 26.21
C GLU A 140 4.87 -16.12 24.92
N GLU A 141 4.93 -17.46 24.89
CA GLU A 141 4.57 -18.25 23.71
C GLU A 141 3.14 -17.97 23.23
N GLN A 142 2.18 -17.88 24.14
CA GLN A 142 0.79 -17.54 23.80
C GLN A 142 0.67 -16.12 23.24
N LEU A 143 1.41 -15.17 23.82
CA LEU A 143 1.42 -13.78 23.38
C LEU A 143 1.97 -13.68 21.94
N ILE A 144 3.13 -14.26 21.69
CA ILE A 144 3.79 -14.23 20.38
C ILE A 144 2.93 -14.88 19.31
N ASP A 145 2.37 -16.07 19.58
CA ASP A 145 1.54 -16.79 18.62
C ASP A 145 0.25 -16.04 18.29
N LYS A 146 -0.43 -15.47 19.30
CA LYS A 146 -1.64 -14.66 19.06
C LYS A 146 -1.33 -13.38 18.28
N ILE A 147 -0.25 -12.67 18.61
CA ILE A 147 0.16 -11.48 17.85
C ILE A 147 0.50 -11.85 16.40
N ALA A 148 1.27 -12.91 16.19
CA ALA A 148 1.63 -13.37 14.84
C ALA A 148 0.38 -13.68 14.00
N ARG A 149 -0.61 -14.35 14.60
CA ARG A 149 -1.90 -14.63 13.94
C ARG A 149 -2.69 -13.37 13.62
N SER A 150 -2.78 -12.42 14.56
CA SER A 150 -3.45 -11.14 14.33
C SER A 150 -2.75 -10.29 13.27
N CYS A 151 -1.42 -10.24 13.25
CA CYS A 151 -0.66 -9.55 12.21
C CYS A 151 -0.93 -10.14 10.83
N LYS A 152 -0.94 -11.48 10.71
CA LYS A 152 -1.24 -12.16 9.46
C LYS A 152 -2.65 -11.84 8.96
N GLN A 153 -3.64 -11.94 9.84
CA GLN A 153 -5.04 -11.61 9.52
C GLN A 153 -5.16 -10.16 9.06
N LEU A 154 -4.62 -9.22 9.83
CA LEU A 154 -4.62 -7.80 9.46
C LEU A 154 -3.98 -7.57 8.10
N SER A 155 -2.79 -8.11 7.85
CA SER A 155 -2.08 -7.92 6.58
C SER A 155 -2.90 -8.41 5.37
N ASP A 156 -3.63 -9.51 5.50
CA ASP A 156 -4.48 -10.04 4.43
C ASP A 156 -5.77 -9.20 4.25
N GLN A 157 -6.21 -8.51 5.30
CA GLN A 157 -7.40 -7.67 5.37
C GLN A 157 -7.17 -6.18 5.05
N LEU A 158 -5.93 -5.70 5.00
CA LEU A 158 -5.64 -4.30 4.71
C LEU A 158 -6.20 -3.94 3.33
N VAL A 159 -7.30 -3.20 3.37
CA VAL A 159 -8.06 -2.79 2.20
C VAL A 159 -7.33 -1.68 1.47
N VAL A 160 -7.32 -1.77 0.14
CA VAL A 160 -6.58 -0.87 -0.72
C VAL A 160 -7.52 -0.37 -1.83
N PHE A 161 -8.65 0.24 -1.47
CA PHE A 161 -9.57 0.79 -2.47
C PHE A 161 -9.89 2.26 -2.24
N SER A 162 -9.90 3.03 -3.33
CA SER A 162 -10.54 4.35 -3.41
C SER A 162 -11.79 4.25 -4.27
N ILE A 163 -12.86 4.95 -3.91
CA ILE A 163 -14.08 5.03 -4.72
C ILE A 163 -14.16 6.40 -5.36
N TYR A 164 -14.38 6.43 -6.68
CA TYR A 164 -14.54 7.63 -7.47
C TYR A 164 -15.99 7.78 -7.97
N ASN A 165 -16.64 8.87 -7.55
CA ASN A 165 -17.99 9.20 -7.95
C ASN A 165 -18.01 10.05 -9.23
N HIS A 166 -18.40 9.45 -10.35
CA HIS A 166 -18.43 10.11 -11.66
C HIS A 166 -19.59 11.13 -11.82
N GLN A 167 -20.55 11.17 -10.89
CA GLN A 167 -21.71 12.07 -11.00
C GLN A 167 -21.41 13.52 -10.60
N LYS A 168 -20.26 13.80 -9.97
CA LYS A 168 -19.77 15.18 -9.75
C LYS A 168 -19.01 15.66 -10.99
N LYS A 169 -19.77 16.07 -11.99
CA LYS A 169 -19.31 16.48 -13.34
C LYS A 169 -18.68 17.86 -13.46
N GLU A 170 -18.18 18.46 -12.38
CA GLU A 170 -17.45 19.71 -12.52
C GLU A 170 -15.98 19.41 -12.80
N LYS A 171 -15.55 19.69 -14.04
CA LYS A 171 -14.15 19.56 -14.52
C LYS A 171 -13.12 20.37 -13.70
N SER A 172 -13.60 21.14 -12.72
CA SER A 172 -12.83 22.01 -11.82
C SER A 172 -12.85 21.57 -10.36
N ASP A 173 -13.65 20.58 -9.96
CA ASP A 173 -13.75 20.13 -8.57
C ASP A 173 -13.03 18.79 -8.40
N LEU A 174 -11.69 18.84 -8.38
CA LEU A 174 -10.86 17.71 -7.99
C LEU A 174 -10.95 17.52 -6.48
N THR A 175 -12.11 17.00 -6.04
CA THR A 175 -12.25 16.40 -4.71
C THR A 175 -11.10 15.43 -4.44
N ARG A 176 -10.68 15.27 -3.18
CA ARG A 176 -9.55 14.42 -2.77
C ARG A 176 -9.60 13.03 -3.42
N GLU A 177 -10.79 12.45 -3.54
CA GLU A 177 -11.03 11.14 -4.14
C GLU A 177 -10.75 11.11 -5.65
N ALA A 178 -11.14 12.15 -6.38
CA ALA A 178 -10.82 12.33 -7.81
C ALA A 178 -9.31 12.53 -8.02
N GLY A 179 -8.69 13.26 -7.10
CA GLY A 179 -7.25 13.47 -7.02
C GLY A 179 -6.46 12.17 -6.89
N SER A 180 -6.74 11.40 -5.84
CA SER A 180 -6.16 10.06 -5.61
C SER A 180 -6.36 9.14 -6.81
N PHE A 181 -7.55 9.18 -7.43
CA PHE A 181 -7.83 8.36 -8.60
C PHE A 181 -6.90 8.68 -9.78
N LEU A 182 -6.80 9.97 -10.14
CA LEU A 182 -5.91 10.42 -11.21
C LEU A 182 -4.44 10.20 -10.86
N PHE A 183 -4.09 10.33 -9.58
CA PHE A 183 -2.74 10.11 -9.10
C PHE A 183 -2.22 8.74 -9.50
N PHE A 184 -2.91 7.65 -9.16
CA PHE A 184 -2.43 6.29 -9.49
C PHE A 184 -2.32 6.05 -11.00
N GLN A 185 -3.22 6.63 -11.81
CA GLN A 185 -3.17 6.50 -13.27
C GLN A 185 -1.96 7.24 -13.86
N LEU A 186 -1.71 8.49 -13.41
CA LEU A 186 -0.54 9.28 -13.81
C LEU A 186 0.76 8.67 -13.31
N PHE A 187 0.74 8.18 -12.08
CA PHE A 187 1.88 7.61 -11.39
C PHE A 187 2.36 6.34 -12.09
N LYS A 188 1.44 5.45 -12.48
CA LYS A 188 1.73 4.30 -13.34
C LYS A 188 2.36 4.71 -14.67
N ALA A 189 1.81 5.74 -15.33
CA ALA A 189 2.37 6.26 -16.58
C ALA A 189 3.78 6.84 -16.40
N ALA A 190 4.03 7.55 -15.29
CA ALA A 190 5.32 8.17 -14.98
C ALA A 190 6.44 7.13 -14.79
N PHE A 191 6.16 6.01 -14.13
CA PHE A 191 7.15 4.95 -13.89
C PHE A 191 7.72 4.29 -15.15
N THR A 192 6.96 4.29 -16.24
CA THR A 192 7.45 3.77 -17.52
C THR A 192 8.61 4.64 -18.07
N ILE A 193 8.68 5.90 -17.63
CA ILE A 193 9.62 6.90 -18.13
C ILE A 193 10.80 7.12 -17.16
N LEU A 194 10.59 6.87 -15.86
CA LEU A 194 11.63 7.06 -14.85
C LEU A 194 12.81 6.09 -15.06
N PRO A 195 14.05 6.58 -14.97
CA PRO A 195 15.23 5.76 -15.25
C PRO A 195 15.45 4.71 -14.15
N LYS A 196 15.40 3.45 -14.53
CA LYS A 196 15.77 2.33 -13.66
C LYS A 196 17.29 2.28 -13.53
N THR A 197 17.84 2.74 -12.40
CA THR A 197 19.30 2.76 -12.17
C THR A 197 19.69 1.86 -11.01
N SER A 198 20.92 1.31 -11.07
CA SER A 198 21.51 0.55 -9.96
C SER A 198 21.64 1.38 -8.68
N GLU A 199 21.73 2.71 -8.80
CA GLU A 199 21.77 3.63 -7.67
C GLU A 199 20.45 3.64 -6.88
N SER A 200 19.30 3.52 -7.56
CA SER A 200 17.99 3.48 -6.90
C SER A 200 17.90 2.30 -5.92
N LYS A 201 18.39 1.12 -6.33
CA LYS A 201 18.44 -0.08 -5.47
C LYS A 201 19.34 0.13 -4.26
N ARG A 202 20.53 0.71 -4.46
CA ARG A 202 21.51 0.99 -3.40
C ARG A 202 20.97 1.99 -2.37
N LEU A 203 20.26 3.02 -2.84
CA LEU A 203 19.65 4.01 -1.96
C LEU A 203 18.53 3.39 -1.12
N LEU A 204 17.66 2.59 -1.76
CA LEU A 204 16.61 1.85 -1.07
C LEU A 204 17.20 0.95 0.03
N THR A 205 18.16 0.09 -0.30
CA THR A 205 18.74 -0.85 0.68
C THR A 205 19.44 -0.12 1.82
N LYS A 206 20.09 1.01 1.56
CA LYS A 206 20.68 1.87 2.59
C LYS A 206 19.62 2.41 3.55
N LYS A 207 18.55 3.05 3.03
CA LYS A 207 17.46 3.60 3.86
C LYS A 207 16.76 2.51 4.67
N CYS A 208 16.45 1.36 4.05
CA CYS A 208 15.85 0.23 4.76
C CYS A 208 16.73 -0.26 5.91
N ARG A 209 18.06 -0.37 5.72
CA ARG A 209 18.97 -0.80 6.81
C ARG A 209 18.95 0.14 8.02
N GLN A 210 18.85 1.44 7.78
CA GLN A 210 18.77 2.43 8.84
C GLN A 210 17.44 2.29 9.60
N TYR A 211 16.34 2.23 8.85
CA TYR A 211 14.99 2.05 9.40
C TYR A 211 14.88 0.77 10.25
N TYR A 212 15.28 -0.38 9.71
CA TYR A 212 15.20 -1.67 10.38
C TYR A 212 16.41 -2.01 11.27
N ALA A 213 17.23 -1.03 11.68
CA ALA A 213 18.36 -1.34 12.55
C ALA A 213 17.85 -1.97 13.87
N GLY A 214 18.44 -3.11 14.26
CA GLY A 214 17.99 -3.91 15.39
C GLY A 214 16.85 -4.91 15.09
N ASN A 215 16.43 -5.08 13.83
CA ASN A 215 15.59 -6.19 13.39
C ASN A 215 16.43 -7.14 12.52
N ALA A 216 17.07 -8.14 13.15
CA ALA A 216 18.04 -9.01 12.49
C ALA A 216 17.43 -9.79 11.30
N LYS A 217 16.18 -10.24 11.44
CA LYS A 217 15.44 -10.95 10.41
C LYS A 217 15.28 -10.09 9.15
N VAL A 218 14.76 -8.88 9.29
CA VAL A 218 14.56 -7.99 8.13
C VAL A 218 15.89 -7.52 7.54
N LEU A 219 16.93 -7.31 8.36
CA LEU A 219 18.27 -6.98 7.86
C LEU A 219 18.86 -8.09 6.99
N GLU A 220 18.57 -9.36 7.29
CA GLU A 220 18.93 -10.50 6.44
C GLU A 220 18.14 -10.50 5.12
N GLU A 221 16.82 -10.27 5.17
CA GLU A 221 15.99 -10.12 3.96
C GLU A 221 16.51 -9.01 3.03
N ILE A 222 16.91 -7.87 3.60
CA ILE A 222 17.49 -6.74 2.85
C ILE A 222 18.83 -7.12 2.22
N ARG A 223 19.66 -7.88 2.94
CA ARG A 223 20.95 -8.37 2.40
C ARG A 223 20.71 -9.33 1.25
N ASP A 224 19.78 -10.28 1.38
CA ASP A 224 19.40 -11.21 0.32
C ASP A 224 18.90 -10.44 -0.92
N PHE A 225 18.00 -9.46 -0.71
CA PHE A 225 17.49 -8.62 -1.80
C PHE A 225 18.60 -7.83 -2.50
N GLU A 226 19.51 -7.20 -1.75
CA GLU A 226 20.60 -6.42 -2.33
C GLU A 226 21.50 -7.25 -3.26
N ILE A 227 21.82 -8.48 -2.85
CA ILE A 227 22.72 -9.39 -3.57
C ILE A 227 22.00 -10.06 -4.74
N ASN A 228 20.80 -10.59 -4.50
CA ASN A 228 20.16 -11.56 -5.40
C ASN A 228 19.03 -10.98 -6.26
N TYR A 229 18.48 -9.81 -5.95
CA TYR A 229 17.38 -9.23 -6.72
C TYR A 229 17.75 -8.95 -8.18
N LYS A 230 16.88 -9.42 -9.10
CA LYS A 230 16.91 -9.08 -10.53
C LYS A 230 15.55 -8.56 -11.00
N PRO A 231 15.52 -7.64 -11.97
CA PRO A 231 14.28 -7.09 -12.55
C PRO A 231 13.27 -8.11 -13.07
N ARG A 232 13.70 -9.33 -13.42
CA ARG A 232 12.86 -10.42 -13.92
C ARG A 232 12.28 -11.34 -12.82
N GLU A 233 12.70 -11.12 -11.58
CA GLU A 233 12.32 -11.90 -10.38
C GLU A 233 11.48 -11.07 -9.39
N ALA A 234 11.23 -9.77 -9.68
CA ALA A 234 10.33 -8.90 -8.91
C ALA A 234 8.98 -9.52 -8.48
N LEU A 235 8.29 -10.30 -9.32
CA LEU A 235 7.05 -10.96 -8.89
C LEU A 235 7.32 -12.00 -7.79
N GLU A 236 8.37 -12.82 -7.94
CA GLU A 236 8.78 -13.78 -6.92
C GLU A 236 9.15 -13.09 -5.61
N TRP A 237 9.88 -11.97 -5.67
CA TRP A 237 10.21 -11.16 -4.50
C TRP A 237 8.98 -10.56 -3.83
N PHE A 238 7.98 -10.14 -4.61
CA PHE A 238 6.71 -9.65 -4.07
C PHE A 238 5.96 -10.77 -3.34
N MET A 239 5.95 -11.97 -3.93
CA MET A 239 5.28 -13.15 -3.37
C MET A 239 5.92 -13.69 -2.10
N LYS A 240 7.20 -13.41 -1.83
CA LYS A 240 7.86 -13.76 -0.56
C LYS A 240 7.24 -13.05 0.66
N LYS A 241 6.39 -12.02 0.46
CA LYS A 241 5.83 -11.17 1.53
C LYS A 241 6.90 -10.61 2.49
N SER A 242 8.10 -10.31 1.97
CA SER A 242 9.23 -9.73 2.72
C SER A 242 9.07 -8.21 2.90
N PHE A 243 10.10 -7.54 3.43
CA PHE A 243 10.11 -6.08 3.61
C PHE A 243 9.67 -5.29 2.36
N ILE A 244 10.06 -5.72 1.16
CA ILE A 244 9.75 -4.98 -0.07
C ILE A 244 8.25 -5.00 -0.37
N TYR A 245 7.56 -6.11 -0.09
CA TYR A 245 6.11 -6.22 -0.24
C TYR A 245 5.40 -5.23 0.68
N ARG A 246 5.84 -5.15 1.94
CA ARG A 246 5.24 -4.25 2.95
C ARG A 246 5.44 -2.78 2.59
N LEU A 247 6.69 -2.38 2.33
CA LEU A 247 7.02 -0.99 1.98
C LEU A 247 6.28 -0.52 0.71
N VAL A 248 6.19 -1.38 -0.32
CA VAL A 248 5.46 -1.04 -1.55
C VAL A 248 3.97 -0.85 -1.27
N ASN A 249 3.34 -1.76 -0.53
CA ASN A 249 1.91 -1.64 -0.25
C ASN A 249 1.58 -0.47 0.69
N LYS A 250 2.42 -0.18 1.70
CA LYS A 250 2.29 1.03 2.55
C LYS A 250 2.42 2.30 1.71
N ALA A 251 3.47 2.40 0.90
CA ALA A 251 3.74 3.59 0.09
C ALA A 251 2.60 3.87 -0.90
N LEU A 252 2.05 2.82 -1.50
CA LEU A 252 0.88 2.93 -2.38
C LEU A 252 -0.35 3.36 -1.58
N ARG A 253 -0.68 2.72 -0.46
CA ARG A 253 -1.89 3.05 0.33
C ARG A 253 -1.90 4.47 0.89
N THR A 254 -0.74 4.95 1.33
CA THR A 254 -0.57 6.31 1.90
C THR A 254 -0.29 7.38 0.84
N GLU A 255 -0.09 6.98 -0.41
CA GLU A 255 0.38 7.84 -1.48
C GLU A 255 1.65 8.62 -1.07
N ASN A 256 2.55 7.98 -0.30
CA ASN A 256 3.78 8.60 0.16
C ASN A 256 4.76 8.73 -1.01
N ILE A 257 4.81 9.92 -1.57
CA ILE A 257 5.60 10.27 -2.75
C ILE A 257 7.08 9.93 -2.58
N ASN A 258 7.65 10.17 -1.38
CA ASN A 258 9.06 9.92 -1.12
C ASN A 258 9.35 8.41 -1.19
N SER A 259 8.54 7.60 -0.51
CA SER A 259 8.66 6.14 -0.52
C SER A 259 8.39 5.58 -1.91
N LEU A 260 7.39 6.11 -2.61
CA LEU A 260 7.02 5.78 -3.99
C LEU A 260 8.14 6.09 -5.00
N CYS A 261 8.80 7.24 -4.88
CA CYS A 261 9.98 7.59 -5.67
C CYS A 261 11.18 6.69 -5.32
N LEU A 262 11.35 6.29 -4.06
CA LEU A 262 12.43 5.37 -3.67
C LEU A 262 12.20 3.96 -4.25
N LEU A 263 10.94 3.51 -4.27
CA LEU A 263 10.51 2.17 -4.71
C LEU A 263 10.21 2.08 -6.22
N HIS A 264 10.31 3.19 -6.96
CA HIS A 264 9.86 3.28 -8.35
C HIS A 264 10.40 2.19 -9.27
N PHE A 265 11.69 1.86 -9.14
CA PHE A 265 12.34 0.90 -10.02
C PHE A 265 11.75 -0.50 -9.81
N TYR A 266 11.45 -0.85 -8.55
CA TYR A 266 10.89 -2.15 -8.18
C TYR A 266 9.43 -2.25 -8.64
N ILE A 267 8.63 -1.21 -8.40
CA ILE A 267 7.22 -1.16 -8.86
C ILE A 267 7.17 -1.29 -10.38
N ALA A 268 8.04 -0.58 -11.10
CA ALA A 268 8.12 -0.63 -12.56
C ALA A 268 8.62 -1.99 -13.10
N ASP A 269 9.46 -2.72 -12.35
CA ASP A 269 9.88 -4.08 -12.71
C ASP A 269 8.77 -5.11 -12.43
N LEU A 270 8.03 -4.93 -11.33
CA LEU A 270 6.89 -5.76 -10.97
C LEU A 270 5.74 -5.62 -11.98
N SER A 271 5.30 -4.41 -12.29
CA SER A 271 4.25 -4.18 -13.30
C SER A 271 4.67 -4.73 -14.67
N LYS A 272 5.96 -4.61 -15.05
CA LYS A 272 6.45 -5.19 -16.31
C LYS A 272 6.38 -6.72 -16.33
N GLN A 273 6.64 -7.37 -15.20
CA GLN A 273 6.46 -8.81 -15.10
C GLN A 273 4.99 -9.21 -15.16
N LEU A 274 4.10 -8.49 -14.49
CA LEU A 274 2.66 -8.73 -14.59
C LEU A 274 2.17 -8.62 -16.04
N GLU A 275 2.62 -7.61 -16.80
CA GLU A 275 2.31 -7.49 -18.24
C GLU A 275 2.80 -8.70 -19.06
N ASN A 276 4.00 -9.20 -18.75
CA ASN A 276 4.58 -10.35 -19.44
C ASN A 276 3.78 -11.63 -19.13
N GLU A 277 3.43 -11.86 -17.87
CA GLU A 277 2.61 -13.01 -17.45
C GLU A 277 1.20 -12.92 -18.03
N PHE A 278 0.59 -11.73 -18.04
CA PHE A 278 -0.69 -11.50 -18.69
C PHE A 278 -0.64 -11.80 -20.19
N SER A 279 0.43 -11.40 -20.87
CA SER A 279 0.64 -11.68 -22.29
C SER A 279 0.78 -13.18 -22.57
N LYS A 280 1.40 -13.94 -21.66
CA LYS A 280 1.44 -15.41 -21.74
C LYS A 280 0.06 -16.00 -21.52
N PHE A 281 -0.67 -15.52 -20.51
CA PHE A 281 -2.03 -15.94 -20.20
C PHE A 281 -2.95 -15.80 -21.43
N LYS A 282 -2.96 -14.64 -22.09
CA LYS A 282 -3.76 -14.40 -23.31
C LYS A 282 -3.41 -15.32 -24.48
N LYS A 283 -2.15 -15.77 -24.59
CA LYS A 283 -1.73 -16.69 -25.65
C LYS A 283 -2.15 -18.13 -25.37
N GLN A 284 -2.26 -18.50 -24.10
CA GLN A 284 -2.51 -19.86 -23.65
C GLN A 284 -4.00 -20.14 -23.37
N ASN A 285 -4.79 -19.10 -23.12
CA ASN A 285 -6.19 -19.22 -22.73
C ASN A 285 -7.07 -18.55 -23.78
N SER A 286 -8.10 -19.28 -24.23
CA SER A 286 -9.15 -18.77 -25.11
C SER A 286 -10.30 -18.09 -24.36
N ASP A 287 -10.36 -18.29 -23.04
CA ASP A 287 -11.44 -17.75 -22.21
C ASP A 287 -11.32 -16.23 -22.15
N SER A 288 -12.35 -15.58 -22.67
CA SER A 288 -12.49 -14.12 -22.62
C SER A 288 -13.09 -13.65 -21.30
N PHE A 289 -13.68 -14.54 -20.52
CA PHE A 289 -14.41 -14.19 -19.31
C PHE A 289 -13.79 -14.86 -18.09
N LEU A 290 -13.43 -14.05 -17.09
CA LEU A 290 -12.83 -14.51 -15.84
C LEU A 290 -13.63 -14.01 -14.64
N LYS A 291 -13.87 -14.90 -13.67
CA LYS A 291 -14.37 -14.55 -12.35
C LYS A 291 -13.34 -14.84 -11.29
N CYS A 292 -13.20 -13.93 -10.34
CA CYS A 292 -12.40 -14.14 -9.15
C CYS A 292 -13.06 -13.50 -7.92
N TYR A 293 -12.55 -13.87 -6.77
CA TYR A 293 -13.19 -13.74 -5.48
C TYR A 293 -12.16 -13.31 -4.45
N ARG A 294 -12.54 -12.39 -3.58
CA ARG A 294 -11.78 -12.09 -2.37
C ARG A 294 -12.73 -11.70 -1.27
N THR A 295 -12.50 -12.20 -0.07
CA THR A 295 -13.26 -11.79 1.09
C THR A 295 -12.53 -10.70 1.87
N PHE A 296 -13.30 -9.86 2.56
CA PHE A 296 -12.82 -8.77 3.38
C PHE A 296 -13.64 -8.64 4.66
N GLN A 297 -13.02 -8.05 5.67
CA GLN A 297 -13.66 -7.56 6.88
C GLN A 297 -13.96 -6.08 6.75
N PHE A 298 -15.25 -5.77 6.65
CA PHE A 298 -15.75 -4.40 6.59
C PHE A 298 -16.75 -4.14 7.71
N SER A 299 -16.78 -2.89 8.18
CA SER A 299 -17.78 -2.44 9.13
C SER A 299 -19.14 -2.24 8.45
N SER A 300 -20.21 -2.14 9.24
CA SER A 300 -21.53 -1.79 8.70
C SER A 300 -21.55 -0.42 8.02
N CYS A 301 -20.69 0.51 8.45
CA CYS A 301 -20.55 1.82 7.81
C CYS A 301 -19.92 1.68 6.41
N ASP A 302 -18.90 0.83 6.25
CA ASP A 302 -18.27 0.58 4.96
C ASP A 302 -19.25 -0.08 3.98
N ILE A 303 -20.09 -1.01 4.46
CA ILE A 303 -21.16 -1.60 3.66
C ILE A 303 -22.16 -0.55 3.18
N GLN A 304 -22.62 0.33 4.07
CA GLN A 304 -23.52 1.43 3.69
C GLN A 304 -22.85 2.36 2.67
N TYR A 305 -21.55 2.62 2.84
CA TYR A 305 -20.75 3.39 1.89
C TYR A 305 -20.69 2.72 0.52
N PHE A 306 -20.54 1.39 0.44
CA PHE A 306 -20.62 0.66 -0.83
C PHE A 306 -22.02 0.76 -1.45
N GLN A 307 -23.07 0.54 -0.67
CA GLN A 307 -24.44 0.64 -1.17
C GLN A 307 -24.75 2.03 -1.77
N TYR A 308 -24.25 3.10 -1.16
CA TYR A 308 -24.40 4.47 -1.67
C TYR A 308 -23.62 4.72 -2.98
N ASN A 309 -22.56 3.93 -3.23
CA ASN A 309 -21.66 4.11 -4.37
C ASN A 309 -21.87 3.08 -5.49
N ILE A 310 -23.02 2.41 -5.54
CA ILE A 310 -23.36 1.53 -6.67
C ILE A 310 -23.38 2.36 -7.97
N GLY A 311 -22.74 1.84 -9.01
CA GLY A 311 -22.54 2.49 -10.31
C GLY A 311 -21.26 3.31 -10.42
N ASN A 312 -20.59 3.61 -9.30
CA ASN A 312 -19.32 4.35 -9.28
C ASN A 312 -18.10 3.44 -9.53
N LEU A 313 -16.95 4.07 -9.78
CA LEU A 313 -15.69 3.38 -10.02
C LEU A 313 -14.97 3.11 -8.69
N ILE A 314 -14.34 1.95 -8.59
CA ILE A 314 -13.47 1.54 -7.50
C ILE A 314 -12.08 1.32 -8.10
N LEU A 315 -11.08 1.93 -7.50
CA LEU A 315 -9.68 1.79 -7.87
C LEU A 315 -8.96 0.99 -6.79
N THR A 316 -8.08 0.07 -7.17
CA THR A 316 -7.12 -0.52 -6.23
C THR A 316 -5.94 0.44 -6.01
N ASN A 317 -5.79 0.97 -4.79
CA ASN A 317 -4.68 1.85 -4.37
C ASN A 317 -3.36 1.06 -4.14
N GLY A 318 -3.17 -0.04 -4.87
CA GLY A 318 -2.11 -1.02 -4.66
C GLY A 318 -2.40 -2.33 -5.41
N TYR A 319 -1.56 -3.34 -5.14
CA TYR A 319 -1.70 -4.66 -5.75
C TYR A 319 -2.80 -5.46 -5.06
N LEU A 320 -3.73 -6.00 -5.84
CA LEU A 320 -4.85 -6.79 -5.32
C LEU A 320 -4.66 -8.24 -5.72
N SER A 321 -4.58 -9.15 -4.75
CA SER A 321 -4.70 -10.58 -5.03
C SER A 321 -6.16 -11.04 -4.94
N ALA A 322 -6.56 -12.05 -5.71
CA ALA A 322 -7.88 -12.66 -5.65
C ALA A 322 -7.81 -14.13 -6.07
N THR A 323 -8.71 -14.97 -5.58
CA THR A 323 -8.79 -16.39 -5.96
C THR A 323 -9.83 -16.62 -7.05
N ARG A 324 -9.55 -17.52 -7.99
CA ARG A 324 -10.48 -18.03 -9.01
C ARG A 324 -11.46 -19.04 -8.43
N ASN A 325 -11.13 -19.63 -7.27
CA ASN A 325 -11.99 -20.58 -6.58
C ASN A 325 -12.74 -19.87 -5.44
N ARG A 326 -14.05 -19.72 -5.59
CA ARG A 326 -14.94 -19.10 -4.60
C ARG A 326 -14.85 -19.75 -3.22
N GLN A 327 -14.66 -21.07 -3.16
CA GLN A 327 -14.56 -21.79 -1.88
C GLN A 327 -13.27 -21.47 -1.12
N LEU A 328 -12.22 -21.04 -1.81
CA LEU A 328 -10.94 -20.64 -1.21
C LEU A 328 -10.92 -19.16 -0.80
N ALA A 329 -11.98 -18.40 -1.05
CA ALA A 329 -11.99 -16.96 -0.81
C ALA A 329 -12.04 -16.60 0.68
N GLY A 330 -12.37 -17.56 1.55
CA GLY A 330 -12.52 -17.38 3.00
C GLY A 330 -13.98 -17.32 3.45
N GLU A 331 -14.19 -17.24 4.77
CA GLU A 331 -15.51 -17.20 5.43
C GLU A 331 -15.85 -15.81 5.99
N GLU A 332 -15.16 -14.76 5.53
CA GLU A 332 -15.42 -13.41 6.05
C GLU A 332 -16.79 -12.87 5.61
N LYS A 333 -17.28 -11.86 6.35
CA LYS A 333 -18.64 -11.34 6.23
C LYS A 333 -18.93 -10.64 4.90
N VAL A 334 -17.92 -10.31 4.10
CA VAL A 334 -18.07 -9.60 2.83
C VAL A 334 -17.24 -10.25 1.74
N LEU A 335 -17.90 -10.69 0.67
CA LEU A 335 -17.30 -11.27 -0.52
C LEU A 335 -17.35 -10.28 -1.68
N PHE A 336 -16.20 -9.97 -2.26
CA PHE A 336 -16.11 -9.27 -3.53
C PHE A 336 -16.03 -10.29 -4.66
N GLU A 337 -16.95 -10.16 -5.62
CA GLU A 337 -16.96 -10.93 -6.87
C GLU A 337 -16.54 -10.02 -8.02
N TYR A 338 -15.35 -10.26 -8.56
CA TYR A 338 -14.80 -9.50 -9.68
C TYR A 338 -15.09 -10.24 -10.98
N THR A 339 -15.72 -9.55 -11.91
CA THR A 339 -16.00 -10.02 -13.25
C THR A 339 -15.12 -9.31 -14.26
N ILE A 340 -14.44 -10.06 -15.12
CA ILE A 340 -13.50 -9.52 -16.10
C ILE A 340 -13.86 -10.07 -17.47
N ASP A 341 -14.25 -9.19 -18.38
CA ASP A 341 -14.37 -9.50 -19.80
C ASP A 341 -13.14 -8.92 -20.54
N LEU A 342 -12.27 -9.83 -20.98
CA LEU A 342 -11.03 -9.53 -21.69
C LEU A 342 -11.25 -9.09 -23.14
N ASN A 343 -12.46 -9.25 -23.69
CA ASN A 343 -12.83 -8.68 -24.99
C ASN A 343 -13.20 -7.19 -24.85
N GLU A 344 -13.83 -6.82 -23.74
CA GLU A 344 -14.26 -5.45 -23.48
C GLU A 344 -13.16 -4.59 -22.84
N VAL A 345 -12.39 -5.15 -21.90
CA VAL A 345 -11.44 -4.40 -21.07
C VAL A 345 -10.00 -4.64 -21.54
N LYS A 346 -9.33 -3.59 -22.00
CA LYS A 346 -7.96 -3.65 -22.51
C LYS A 346 -6.92 -3.23 -21.49
N SER A 347 -7.29 -2.40 -20.53
CA SER A 347 -6.36 -1.83 -19.55
C SER A 347 -5.97 -2.77 -18.42
N ILE A 348 -6.75 -3.84 -18.19
CA ILE A 348 -6.50 -4.76 -17.08
C ILE A 348 -5.22 -5.58 -17.30
N VAL A 349 -4.44 -5.73 -16.24
CA VAL A 349 -3.21 -6.52 -16.22
C VAL A 349 -3.18 -7.33 -14.93
N PHE A 350 -2.88 -8.63 -15.05
CA PHE A 350 -2.70 -9.52 -13.90
C PHE A 350 -1.75 -10.68 -14.21
N ALA A 351 -1.25 -11.32 -13.16
CA ALA A 351 -0.52 -12.59 -13.27
C ALA A 351 -1.18 -13.69 -12.42
N ASN A 352 -1.04 -14.94 -12.84
CA ASN A 352 -1.31 -16.08 -11.98
C ASN A 352 -0.13 -16.26 -11.05
N ILE A 353 -0.35 -16.13 -9.74
CA ILE A 353 0.69 -16.30 -8.71
C ILE A 353 0.65 -17.69 -8.08
N THR A 354 -0.52 -18.33 -8.11
CA THR A 354 -0.69 -19.77 -7.87
C THR A 354 -1.69 -20.34 -8.91
N GLU A 355 -2.04 -21.62 -8.81
CA GLU A 355 -3.05 -22.22 -9.68
C GLU A 355 -4.40 -21.50 -9.59
N ASN A 356 -4.77 -21.09 -8.38
CA ASN A 356 -6.07 -20.47 -8.10
C ASN A 356 -5.97 -18.98 -7.82
N GLU A 357 -4.78 -18.41 -7.59
CA GLU A 357 -4.67 -17.01 -7.18
C GLU A 357 -4.08 -16.15 -8.29
N ILE A 358 -4.72 -14.99 -8.51
CA ILE A 358 -4.29 -13.96 -9.44
C ILE A 358 -3.88 -12.70 -8.68
N LEU A 359 -2.94 -11.97 -9.22
CA LEU A 359 -2.49 -10.67 -8.73
C LEU A 359 -2.72 -9.60 -9.79
N PHE A 360 -3.60 -8.65 -9.50
CA PHE A 360 -3.84 -7.48 -10.33
C PHE A 360 -2.75 -6.44 -10.13
N ASP A 361 -2.39 -5.78 -11.23
CA ASP A 361 -1.47 -4.66 -11.21
C ASP A 361 -2.09 -3.42 -10.54
N ILE A 362 -1.24 -2.47 -10.14
CA ILE A 362 -1.69 -1.21 -9.56
C ILE A 362 -2.56 -0.41 -10.53
N GLY A 363 -3.49 0.34 -9.95
CA GLY A 363 -4.39 1.21 -10.70
C GLY A 363 -5.45 0.45 -11.50
N THR A 364 -5.74 -0.81 -11.14
CA THR A 364 -6.83 -1.56 -11.75
C THR A 364 -8.16 -0.96 -11.30
N VAL A 365 -9.06 -0.74 -12.27
CA VAL A 365 -10.35 -0.08 -12.04
C VAL A 365 -11.49 -1.06 -12.25
N PHE A 366 -12.42 -1.06 -11.30
CA PHE A 366 -13.65 -1.81 -11.35
C PHE A 366 -14.85 -0.88 -11.23
N LYS A 367 -15.98 -1.24 -11.81
CA LYS A 367 -17.27 -0.59 -11.62
C LYS A 367 -18.06 -1.35 -10.57
N MET A 368 -18.61 -0.65 -9.59
CA MET A 368 -19.47 -1.27 -8.60
C MET A 368 -20.85 -1.54 -9.19
N ASN A 369 -21.26 -2.81 -9.25
CA ASN A 369 -22.52 -3.20 -9.87
C ASN A 369 -23.63 -3.41 -8.83
N SER A 370 -23.31 -4.00 -7.69
CA SER A 370 -24.26 -4.19 -6.60
C SER A 370 -23.56 -4.44 -5.26
N CYS A 371 -24.29 -4.20 -4.17
CA CYS A 371 -23.92 -4.60 -2.81
C CYS A 371 -25.17 -5.17 -2.11
N THR A 372 -25.23 -6.48 -1.94
CA THR A 372 -26.44 -7.20 -1.50
C THR A 372 -26.14 -8.19 -0.40
N TYR A 373 -27.04 -8.30 0.58
CA TYR A 373 -26.93 -9.28 1.64
C TYR A 373 -27.62 -10.59 1.27
N ILE A 374 -26.95 -11.72 1.49
CA ILE A 374 -27.49 -13.06 1.27
C ILE A 374 -27.79 -13.69 2.63
N GLU A 375 -29.08 -13.75 3.00
CA GLU A 375 -29.51 -14.22 4.32
C GLU A 375 -29.10 -15.66 4.61
N LYS A 376 -29.19 -16.55 3.61
CA LYS A 376 -28.87 -17.98 3.78
C LYS A 376 -27.42 -18.20 4.21
N ASP A 377 -26.52 -17.41 3.64
CA ASP A 377 -25.06 -17.54 3.83
C ASP A 377 -24.54 -16.50 4.84
N GLN A 378 -25.42 -15.63 5.36
CA GLN A 378 -25.12 -14.53 6.28
C GLN A 378 -23.96 -13.62 5.80
N ILE A 379 -23.85 -13.43 4.48
CA ILE A 379 -22.73 -12.75 3.83
C ILE A 379 -23.20 -11.59 2.95
N TRP A 380 -22.43 -10.51 2.93
CA TRP A 380 -22.57 -9.45 1.93
C TRP A 380 -21.80 -9.80 0.67
N ILE A 381 -22.44 -9.67 -0.48
CA ILE A 381 -21.81 -9.84 -1.79
C ILE A 381 -21.73 -8.48 -2.47
N VAL A 382 -20.50 -8.05 -2.79
CA VAL A 382 -20.21 -6.86 -3.58
C VAL A 382 -19.79 -7.33 -4.98
N ASN A 383 -20.62 -7.08 -5.98
CA ASN A 383 -20.31 -7.41 -7.37
C ASN A 383 -19.64 -6.23 -8.04
N VAL A 384 -18.50 -6.48 -8.67
CA VAL A 384 -17.76 -5.47 -9.42
C VAL A 384 -17.30 -6.01 -10.77
N SER A 385 -17.21 -5.16 -11.79
CA SER A 385 -16.71 -5.55 -13.12
C SER A 385 -15.55 -4.68 -13.54
N ALA A 386 -14.52 -5.29 -14.13
CA ALA A 386 -13.39 -4.54 -14.68
C ALA A 386 -13.88 -3.56 -15.76
N THR A 387 -13.21 -2.41 -15.89
CA THR A 387 -13.60 -1.38 -16.86
C THR A 387 -12.43 -0.50 -17.30
N ASP A 388 -12.47 -0.03 -18.54
CA ASP A 388 -11.51 0.94 -19.10
C ASP A 388 -11.92 2.41 -18.82
N GLU A 389 -13.09 2.65 -18.20
CA GLU A 389 -13.61 4.01 -17.88
C GLU A 389 -12.56 4.87 -17.14
N GLY A 390 -11.78 4.26 -16.24
CA GLY A 390 -10.74 4.97 -15.48
C GLY A 390 -9.56 5.45 -16.31
N VAL A 391 -9.10 4.62 -17.25
CA VAL A 391 -7.99 4.99 -18.16
C VAL A 391 -8.43 6.08 -19.11
N ASN A 392 -9.68 6.04 -19.59
CA ASN A 392 -10.24 7.08 -20.45
C ASN A 392 -10.26 8.43 -19.71
N PHE A 393 -10.75 8.44 -18.47
CA PHE A 393 -10.77 9.65 -17.64
C PHE A 393 -9.36 10.22 -17.39
N ALA A 394 -8.39 9.37 -17.05
CA ALA A 394 -7.01 9.81 -16.86
C ALA A 394 -6.37 10.33 -18.16
N SER A 395 -6.69 9.71 -19.30
CA SER A 395 -6.19 10.16 -20.61
C SER A 395 -6.70 11.56 -20.97
N GLU A 396 -7.97 11.85 -20.69
CA GLU A 396 -8.54 13.19 -20.88
C GLU A 396 -7.83 14.24 -20.02
N TYR A 397 -7.55 13.92 -18.74
CA TYR A 397 -6.77 14.79 -17.85
C TYR A 397 -5.33 15.01 -18.35
N ILE A 398 -4.67 13.94 -18.79
CA ILE A 398 -3.31 14.01 -19.33
C ILE A 398 -3.26 14.95 -20.55
N GLU A 399 -4.18 14.80 -21.49
CA GLU A 399 -4.25 15.66 -22.68
C GLU A 399 -4.55 17.11 -22.31
N TYR A 400 -5.47 17.34 -21.37
CA TYR A 400 -5.76 18.68 -20.86
C TYR A 400 -4.53 19.37 -20.27
N GLN A 401 -3.75 18.66 -19.45
CA GLN A 401 -2.53 19.23 -18.86
C GLN A 401 -1.42 19.42 -19.91
N ARG A 402 -1.28 18.50 -20.87
CA ARG A 402 -0.32 18.66 -22.00
C ARG A 402 -0.58 19.94 -22.78
N LEU A 403 -1.83 20.33 -22.99
CA LEU A 403 -2.19 21.56 -23.70
C LEU A 403 -1.86 22.84 -22.89
N LYS A 404 -1.81 22.76 -21.56
CA LYS A 404 -1.48 23.89 -20.69
C LYS A 404 0.01 24.07 -20.42
N MET A 405 0.78 22.99 -20.49
CA MET A 405 2.19 22.98 -20.09
C MET A 405 3.13 23.09 -21.30
N THR A 406 4.02 24.08 -21.29
CA THR A 406 4.99 24.33 -22.38
C THR A 406 6.03 23.21 -22.53
N ASN A 407 6.27 22.44 -21.47
CA ASN A 407 7.09 21.22 -21.46
C ASN A 407 6.35 20.12 -20.71
N SER A 408 5.90 19.08 -21.41
CA SER A 408 5.17 17.96 -20.82
C SER A 408 6.13 17.05 -20.04
N ASN A 409 6.19 17.22 -18.71
CA ASN A 409 6.89 16.30 -17.80
C ASN A 409 5.86 15.70 -16.84
N LEU A 410 5.70 14.37 -16.87
CA LEU A 410 4.75 13.63 -16.04
C LEU A 410 4.97 13.85 -14.53
N ILE A 411 6.22 14.07 -14.09
CA ILE A 411 6.53 14.40 -12.70
C ILE A 411 5.94 15.77 -12.32
N LEU A 412 6.07 16.76 -13.21
CA LEU A 412 5.45 18.07 -13.00
C LEU A 412 3.92 17.99 -13.05
N MET A 413 3.36 17.12 -13.89
CA MET A 413 1.91 16.88 -13.94
C MET A 413 1.39 16.28 -12.62
N LEU A 414 2.16 15.42 -11.96
CA LEU A 414 1.83 14.95 -10.61
C LEU A 414 1.88 16.09 -9.59
N GLY A 415 2.90 16.96 -9.67
CA GLY A 415 2.97 18.16 -8.83
C GLY A 415 1.77 19.09 -9.01
N HIS A 416 1.35 19.32 -10.25
CA HIS A 416 0.14 20.10 -10.54
C HIS A 416 -1.13 19.43 -10.04
N LEU A 417 -1.26 18.11 -10.19
CA LEU A 417 -2.40 17.38 -9.63
C LEU A 417 -2.47 17.60 -8.11
N MET A 418 -1.35 17.53 -7.39
CA MET A 418 -1.32 17.78 -5.95
C MET A 418 -1.72 19.21 -5.57
N ILE A 419 -1.39 20.21 -6.41
CA ILE A 419 -1.88 21.58 -6.22
C ILE A 419 -3.41 21.62 -6.40
N GLU A 420 -3.90 21.00 -7.48
CA GLU A 420 -5.32 21.02 -7.81
C GLU A 420 -6.17 20.25 -6.77
N THR A 421 -5.59 19.30 -6.03
CA THR A 421 -6.25 18.58 -4.92
C THR A 421 -6.09 19.27 -3.56
N GLY A 422 -5.34 20.38 -3.49
CA GLY A 422 -5.09 21.13 -2.25
C GLY A 422 -3.95 20.58 -1.37
N ASP A 423 -3.22 19.57 -1.83
CA ASP A 423 -2.11 18.96 -1.10
C ASP A 423 -0.77 19.67 -1.38
N TYR A 424 -0.67 20.95 -1.01
CA TYR A 424 0.49 21.80 -1.33
C TYR A 424 1.83 21.25 -0.82
N ASN A 425 1.85 20.64 0.38
CA ASN A 425 3.06 20.03 0.94
C ASN A 425 3.56 18.85 0.10
N LYS A 426 2.64 18.08 -0.51
CA LYS A 426 2.97 17.00 -1.44
C LYS A 426 3.42 17.56 -2.78
N ALA A 427 2.76 18.62 -3.25
CA ALA A 427 3.08 19.28 -4.51
C ALA A 427 4.50 19.82 -4.56
N GLU A 428 4.96 20.47 -3.48
CA GLU A 428 6.30 21.06 -3.41
C GLU A 428 7.40 20.03 -3.74
N LYS A 429 7.26 18.81 -3.23
CA LYS A 429 8.21 17.70 -3.48
C LYS A 429 8.37 17.39 -4.96
N TYR A 430 7.32 17.56 -5.78
CA TYR A 430 7.37 17.33 -7.23
C TYR A 430 8.00 18.47 -8.03
N PHE A 431 8.05 19.68 -7.48
CA PHE A 431 8.66 20.84 -8.13
C PHE A 431 10.12 21.06 -7.72
N GLN A 432 10.49 20.57 -6.54
CA GLN A 432 11.88 20.47 -6.10
C GLN A 432 12.62 19.27 -6.72
N ALA A 433 11.85 18.28 -7.21
CA ALA A 433 12.31 17.08 -7.90
C ALA A 433 12.92 17.32 -9.27
#